data_AF-A0A0D7ASW0-F1
#
_entry.id   AF-A0A0D7ASW0-F1
#
_cell.length_a   1.000
_cell.length_b   1.000
_cell.length_c   1.000
_cell.angle_alpha   90.00
_cell.angle_beta   90.00
_cell.angle_gamma   90.00
#
_symmetry.space_group_name_H-M   'P 1'
#
loop_
_entity.id
_entity.type
_entity.pdbx_description
1 polymer ?
#
loop_
_entity_poly.entity_id
_entity_poly.type
_entity_poly.pdbx_seq_one_letter_code
_entity_poly.pdbx_strand_id
1 'polypeptide(L)'
;MNNFKYHTIQISGSEKDTMKILAARYLAPLVRLESTTVANNINCILRPGELDTRYYCDACLTTLFFGSMSCRCCGWEFCLDCFVLFQTGVMPEVIRLPRQRSEMKPYACSSPSKHSSADFLYTTRFTLDALQATYMALAPWSEMTPPEVVSGPPGLTNPHGRLEAPYLSPGSEHLSSYLSNGIPVVVPGLRTGAMWSPGWFIEHYGRNRVMLINCETEEQTQSTVGKFFETFGLERDRSLPPLKLADWPPQTDFKTKFSVLYAEFCDILPFPEYMDQAGRKNIASYFAYNAQVPDLGPKMYIAHRTDTGNGSTRLHMDMSDAINILTYSSDMREGAVWDIFKREDAAKLHDFISQESGGSTAPNAIHAQGTYLSEDMLEKLAGLGVYGFRIRQMPGDAVIIPAGCAHQVANRADCIKVAADFVSPENISVCEGLRQEFRALNMHESWKEDALQISTMMWHAWMALQ
;
A
#
# COMPACT_ATOMS: atom_id res chain seq x y z
N MET A 1 -5.37 14.86 25.65
CA MET A 1 -5.60 14.20 24.34
C MET A 1 -5.41 15.25 23.28
N ASN A 2 -4.72 14.92 22.19
CA ASN A 2 -4.46 15.85 21.10
C ASN A 2 -5.77 16.39 20.51
N ASN A 3 -5.77 17.64 20.05
CA ASN A 3 -6.90 18.29 19.40
C ASN A 3 -7.09 17.77 17.95
N PHE A 4 -7.20 16.46 17.78
CA PHE A 4 -7.52 15.84 16.49
C PHE A 4 -8.93 16.26 16.07
N LYS A 5 -9.07 16.57 14.78
CA LYS A 5 -10.34 16.96 14.18
C LYS A 5 -10.72 15.93 13.12
N TYR A 6 -11.92 15.41 13.25
CA TYR A 6 -12.42 14.32 12.42
C TYR A 6 -13.50 14.82 11.47
N HIS A 7 -13.60 14.18 10.31
CA HIS A 7 -14.73 14.38 9.41
C HIS A 7 -15.98 13.67 9.95
N THR A 8 -17.15 14.22 9.66
CA THR A 8 -18.42 13.51 9.89
C THR A 8 -18.61 12.50 8.75
N ILE A 9 -18.53 11.22 9.07
CA ILE A 9 -18.76 10.13 8.11
C ILE A 9 -20.22 9.70 8.21
N GLN A 10 -20.93 9.71 7.08
CA GLN A 10 -22.28 9.19 6.99
C GLN A 10 -22.22 7.66 6.93
N ILE A 11 -22.49 7.01 8.05
CA ILE A 11 -22.42 5.56 8.23
C ILE A 11 -23.66 5.05 8.97
N SER A 12 -24.20 3.91 8.54
CA SER A 12 -25.34 3.29 9.22
C SER A 12 -24.96 2.74 10.60
N GLY A 13 -25.94 2.48 11.47
CA GLY A 13 -25.68 1.94 12.80
C GLY A 13 -24.93 0.60 12.78
N SER A 14 -25.34 -0.33 11.90
CA SER A 14 -24.70 -1.65 11.77
C SER A 14 -23.27 -1.58 11.20
N GLU A 15 -23.04 -0.72 10.20
CA GLU A 15 -21.69 -0.49 9.66
C GLU A 15 -20.78 0.18 10.71
N LYS A 16 -21.31 1.13 11.48
CA LYS A 16 -20.59 1.79 12.58
C LYS A 16 -20.17 0.78 13.65
N ASP A 17 -21.09 -0.10 14.05
CA ASP A 17 -20.80 -1.15 15.04
C ASP A 17 -19.74 -2.10 14.51
N THR A 18 -19.83 -2.50 13.24
CA THR A 18 -18.81 -3.35 12.58
C THR A 18 -17.43 -2.72 12.65
N MET A 19 -17.31 -1.44 12.28
CA MET A 19 -16.03 -0.72 12.32
C MET A 19 -15.51 -0.57 13.76
N LYS A 20 -16.38 -0.32 14.74
CA LYS A 20 -16.02 -0.31 16.17
C LYS A 20 -15.49 -1.65 16.64
N ILE A 21 -16.14 -2.76 16.27
CA ILE A 21 -15.67 -4.11 16.60
C ILE A 21 -14.28 -4.35 16.01
N LEU A 22 -14.08 -4.04 14.72
CA LEU A 22 -12.79 -4.23 14.05
C LEU A 22 -11.67 -3.40 14.71
N ALA A 23 -11.92 -2.12 14.97
CA ALA A 23 -10.98 -1.25 15.67
C ALA A 23 -10.69 -1.74 17.09
N ALA A 24 -11.71 -2.14 17.84
CA ALA A 24 -11.54 -2.64 19.20
C ALA A 24 -10.72 -3.94 19.25
N ARG A 25 -11.00 -4.88 18.36
CA ARG A 25 -10.26 -6.14 18.25
C ARG A 25 -8.79 -5.91 17.92
N TYR A 26 -8.48 -4.93 17.07
CA TYR A 26 -7.10 -4.55 16.74
C TYR A 26 -6.41 -3.82 17.91
N LEU A 27 -7.06 -2.82 18.51
CA LEU A 27 -6.43 -1.90 19.46
C LEU A 27 -6.39 -2.44 20.90
N ALA A 28 -7.40 -3.18 21.35
CA ALA A 28 -7.50 -3.59 22.76
C ALA A 28 -6.27 -4.36 23.27
N PRO A 29 -5.69 -5.33 22.53
CA PRO A 29 -4.46 -6.00 22.94
C PRO A 29 -3.28 -5.03 23.09
N LEU A 30 -3.12 -4.09 22.15
CA LEU A 30 -2.03 -3.11 22.12
C LEU A 30 -2.14 -2.12 23.29
N VAL A 31 -3.32 -1.54 23.49
CA VAL A 31 -3.61 -0.60 24.58
C VAL A 31 -3.46 -1.28 25.95
N ARG A 32 -3.93 -2.52 26.09
CA ARG A 32 -3.76 -3.30 27.33
C ARG A 32 -2.29 -3.55 27.66
N LEU A 33 -1.50 -3.95 26.66
CA LEU A 33 -0.07 -4.20 26.81
C LEU A 33 0.66 -2.92 27.26
N GLU A 34 0.41 -1.79 26.59
CA GLU A 34 1.00 -0.51 26.95
C GLU A 34 0.53 -0.03 28.33
N SER A 35 -0.77 -0.12 28.64
CA SER A 35 -1.30 0.23 29.97
C SER A 35 -0.62 -0.56 31.08
N THR A 36 -0.47 -1.88 30.92
CA THR A 36 0.17 -2.75 31.90
C THR A 36 1.65 -2.40 32.04
N THR A 37 2.31 -2.10 30.93
CA THR A 37 3.73 -1.74 30.92
C THR A 37 3.96 -0.40 31.63
N VAL A 38 3.16 0.63 31.32
CA VAL A 38 3.26 1.95 31.97
C VAL A 38 2.94 1.85 33.47
N ALA A 39 1.94 1.07 33.87
CA ALA A 39 1.60 0.89 35.28
C ALA A 39 2.72 0.23 36.10
N ASN A 40 3.47 -0.70 35.48
CA ASN A 40 4.54 -1.45 36.15
C ASN A 40 5.90 -0.74 36.12
N ASN A 41 6.05 0.34 35.34
CA ASN A 41 7.32 1.04 35.16
C ASN A 41 7.22 2.49 35.67
N ILE A 42 7.82 2.76 36.83
CA ILE A 42 7.84 4.10 37.43
C ILE A 42 8.66 5.14 36.65
N ASN A 43 9.51 4.69 35.72
CA ASN A 43 10.47 5.52 34.98
C ASN A 43 10.20 5.53 33.46
N CYS A 44 8.94 5.61 33.05
CA CYS A 44 8.59 5.78 31.64
C CYS A 44 8.81 7.21 31.16
N ILE A 45 9.22 7.36 29.90
CA ILE A 45 9.22 8.65 29.20
C ILE A 45 7.82 8.87 28.64
N LEU A 46 7.15 9.95 29.05
CA LEU A 46 5.94 10.42 28.38
C LEU A 46 6.33 11.39 27.28
N ARG A 47 6.13 10.99 26.03
CA ARG A 47 6.33 11.83 24.84
C ARG A 47 5.01 11.92 24.09
N PRO A 48 4.14 12.91 24.39
CA PRO A 48 2.86 13.06 23.71
C PRO A 48 3.04 13.11 22.20
N GLY A 49 2.18 12.43 21.45
CA GLY A 49 2.22 12.50 19.99
C GLY A 49 1.98 13.92 19.49
N GLU A 50 2.68 14.33 18.45
CA GLU A 50 2.43 15.59 17.75
C GLU A 50 1.46 15.34 16.57
N LEU A 51 0.73 16.38 16.15
CA LEU A 51 -0.31 16.24 15.11
C LEU A 51 0.29 16.03 13.72
N ASP A 52 1.39 16.70 13.43
CA ASP A 52 2.03 16.81 12.12
C ASP A 52 3.32 15.98 11.99
N THR A 53 3.69 15.24 13.04
CA THR A 53 4.92 14.46 13.08
C THR A 53 4.64 12.98 13.21
N ARG A 54 5.24 12.22 12.31
CA ARG A 54 5.30 10.77 12.38
C ARG A 54 6.63 10.30 12.95
N TYR A 55 6.55 9.44 13.97
CA TYR A 55 7.70 8.80 14.59
C TYR A 55 7.93 7.43 13.96
N TYR A 56 9.19 7.11 13.72
CA TYR A 56 9.62 5.85 13.12
C TYR A 56 10.62 5.15 14.02
N CYS A 57 10.60 3.82 13.99
CA CYS A 57 11.66 3.02 14.59
C CYS A 57 12.96 3.27 13.83
N ASP A 58 14.03 3.66 14.53
CA ASP A 58 15.35 3.88 13.93
C ASP A 58 15.97 2.59 13.34
N ALA A 59 15.40 1.42 13.65
CA ALA A 59 15.85 0.14 13.13
C ALA A 59 15.09 -0.37 11.91
N CYS A 60 13.75 -0.33 11.94
CA CYS A 60 12.92 -1.00 10.95
C CYS A 60 11.93 -0.08 10.23
N LEU A 61 11.95 1.22 10.56
CA LEU A 61 11.10 2.25 9.95
C LEU A 61 9.59 2.01 10.09
N THR A 62 9.17 1.14 11.01
CA THR A 62 7.76 1.03 11.38
C THR A 62 7.31 2.27 12.12
N THR A 63 6.05 2.67 11.96
CA THR A 63 5.47 3.76 12.75
C THR A 63 5.50 3.42 14.23
N LEU A 64 5.93 4.38 15.06
CA LEU A 64 5.89 4.29 16.51
C LEU A 64 4.66 5.03 17.03
N PHE A 65 3.53 4.32 17.07
CA PHE A 65 2.28 4.87 17.58
C PHE A 65 2.04 4.51 19.06
N PHE A 66 2.17 3.23 19.38
CA PHE A 66 2.15 2.71 20.74
C PHE A 66 3.57 2.70 21.35
N GLY A 67 3.73 2.04 22.49
CA GLY A 67 4.98 1.98 23.23
C GLY A 67 6.23 1.65 22.40
N SER A 68 7.33 2.30 22.76
CA SER A 68 8.66 2.13 22.16
C SER A 68 9.74 2.17 23.25
N MET A 69 10.99 1.93 22.89
CA MET A 69 12.14 2.00 23.79
C MET A 69 13.10 3.07 23.29
N SER A 70 13.31 4.13 24.09
CA SER A 70 14.21 5.24 23.74
C SER A 70 15.49 5.21 24.57
N CYS A 71 16.64 5.34 23.92
CA CYS A 71 17.93 5.51 24.57
C CYS A 71 18.01 6.89 25.22
N ARG A 72 18.32 6.93 26.53
CA ARG A 72 18.43 8.17 27.30
C ARG A 72 19.63 9.06 26.91
N CYS A 73 20.60 8.48 26.22
CA CYS A 73 21.86 9.14 25.90
C CYS A 73 21.85 9.83 24.53
N CYS A 74 21.29 9.16 23.51
CA CYS A 74 21.33 9.63 22.12
C CYS A 74 19.95 9.82 21.49
N GLY A 75 18.87 9.40 22.15
CA GLY A 75 17.50 9.52 21.63
C GLY A 75 17.09 8.45 20.62
N TRP A 76 17.95 7.47 20.31
CA TRP A 76 17.59 6.32 19.47
C TRP A 76 16.33 5.64 19.99
N GLU A 77 15.39 5.34 19.11
CA GLU A 77 14.09 4.85 19.45
C GLU A 77 13.73 3.59 18.66
N PHE A 78 13.53 2.49 19.38
CA PHE A 78 13.15 1.20 18.83
C PHE A 78 11.68 0.89 19.12
N CYS A 79 10.98 0.31 18.15
CA CYS A 79 9.74 -0.40 18.46
C CYS A 79 10.04 -1.62 19.35
N LEU A 80 9.02 -2.11 20.06
CA LEU A 80 9.21 -3.13 21.09
C LEU A 80 9.91 -4.39 20.58
N ASP A 81 9.56 -4.92 19.41
CA ASP A 81 10.23 -6.15 18.94
C ASP A 81 11.64 -5.88 18.39
N CYS A 82 11.95 -4.68 17.88
CA CYS A 82 13.34 -4.36 17.55
C CYS A 82 14.19 -4.23 18.82
N PHE A 83 13.61 -3.73 19.91
CA PHE A 83 14.29 -3.74 21.21
C PHE A 83 14.50 -5.16 21.75
N VAL A 84 13.54 -6.07 21.56
CA VAL A 84 13.75 -7.50 21.90
C VAL A 84 14.94 -8.07 21.13
N LEU A 85 15.02 -7.84 19.82
CA LEU A 85 16.15 -8.32 19.01
C LEU A 85 17.49 -7.70 19.43
N PHE A 86 17.48 -6.42 19.81
CA PHE A 86 18.63 -5.74 20.39
C PHE A 86 19.07 -6.39 21.72
N GLN A 87 18.11 -6.64 22.62
CA GLN A 87 18.35 -7.24 23.93
C GLN A 87 18.85 -8.68 23.83
N THR A 88 18.37 -9.46 22.85
CA THR A 88 18.82 -10.84 22.62
C THR A 88 20.10 -10.92 21.79
N GLY A 89 20.65 -9.79 21.33
CA GLY A 89 21.87 -9.76 20.51
C GLY A 89 21.69 -10.33 19.10
N VAL A 90 20.46 -10.38 18.60
CA VAL A 90 20.12 -10.90 17.25
C VAL A 90 19.93 -9.75 16.26
N MET A 91 19.92 -8.50 16.72
CA MET A 91 19.82 -7.32 15.87
C MET A 91 21.04 -7.20 14.93
N PRO A 92 20.83 -6.92 13.63
CA PRO A 92 21.91 -6.76 12.65
C PRO A 92 22.99 -5.77 13.09
N GLU A 93 24.25 -6.02 12.74
CA GLU A 93 25.38 -5.14 13.10
C GLU A 93 25.30 -3.75 12.45
N VAL A 94 24.60 -3.67 11.32
CA VAL A 94 24.40 -2.46 10.52
C VAL A 94 22.96 -2.39 10.05
N ILE A 95 22.38 -1.20 10.14
CA ILE A 95 21.07 -0.85 9.61
C ILE A 95 21.27 0.28 8.59
N ARG A 96 20.60 0.19 7.44
CA ARG A 96 20.75 1.13 6.32
C ARG A 96 19.58 2.10 6.27
N LEU A 97 19.72 3.37 6.62
CA LEU A 97 18.55 4.26 6.58
C LEU A 97 18.17 4.69 5.14
N PRO A 98 16.87 4.91 4.84
CA PRO A 98 16.45 5.51 3.58
C PRO A 98 17.02 6.92 3.47
N ARG A 99 17.47 7.29 2.26
CA ARG A 99 17.98 8.64 1.89
C ARG A 99 19.38 9.02 2.35
N GLN A 100 20.00 8.31 3.27
CA GLN A 100 21.44 8.43 3.50
C GLN A 100 22.10 7.13 3.10
N ARG A 101 22.98 7.13 2.10
CA ARG A 101 23.88 6.00 1.80
C ARG A 101 24.87 5.70 2.95
N SER A 102 24.60 6.18 4.16
CA SER A 102 25.39 5.95 5.37
C SER A 102 24.83 4.77 6.14
N GLU A 103 25.73 3.85 6.46
CA GLU A 103 25.48 2.75 7.36
C GLU A 103 25.44 3.26 8.81
N MET A 104 24.41 2.87 9.56
CA MET A 104 24.33 3.15 10.99
C MET A 104 24.50 1.87 11.79
N LYS A 105 25.22 1.98 12.91
CA LYS A 105 25.43 0.87 13.84
C LYS A 105 24.42 1.00 14.98
N PRO A 106 23.45 0.09 15.12
CA PRO A 106 22.45 0.18 16.19
C PRO A 106 23.02 0.12 17.60
N TYR A 107 24.25 -0.37 17.72
CA TYR A 107 24.98 -0.43 18.98
C TYR A 107 25.83 0.83 19.27
N ALA A 108 25.85 1.83 18.38
CA ALA A 108 26.63 3.06 18.57
C ALA A 108 25.81 4.13 19.30
N CYS A 109 26.34 4.64 20.41
CA CYS A 109 25.75 5.71 21.19
C CYS A 109 26.57 7.00 21.02
N SER A 110 25.98 8.16 21.36
CA SER A 110 26.73 9.41 21.56
C SER A 110 27.68 9.36 22.77
N SER A 111 27.55 8.33 23.62
CA SER A 111 28.51 7.98 24.68
C SER A 111 29.68 7.19 24.07
N PRO A 112 30.91 7.27 24.61
CA PRO A 112 32.02 6.40 24.19
C PRO A 112 31.74 4.90 24.35
N SER A 113 30.68 4.50 25.07
CA SER A 113 30.24 3.11 25.24
C SER A 113 29.21 2.68 24.19
N LYS A 114 29.20 1.39 23.83
CA LYS A 114 28.09 0.79 23.08
C LYS A 114 26.79 0.87 23.89
N HIS A 115 25.65 0.92 23.20
CA HIS A 115 24.35 0.79 23.84
C HIS A 115 24.25 -0.50 24.67
N SER A 116 23.71 -0.39 25.88
CA SER A 116 23.21 -1.50 26.69
C SER A 116 21.68 -1.40 26.80
N SER A 117 20.98 -2.53 27.01
CA SER A 117 19.53 -2.52 27.26
C SER A 117 19.14 -1.65 28.46
N ALA A 118 20.05 -1.48 29.43
CA ALA A 118 19.87 -0.59 30.59
C ALA A 118 19.86 0.92 30.24
N ASP A 119 20.32 1.29 29.04
CA ASP A 119 20.34 2.70 28.59
C ASP A 119 18.97 3.13 28.05
N PHE A 120 18.09 2.18 27.75
CA PHE A 120 16.77 2.44 27.18
C PHE A 120 15.69 2.52 28.26
N LEU A 121 14.78 3.46 28.09
CA LEU A 121 13.54 3.54 28.85
C LEU A 121 12.34 3.29 27.95
N TYR A 122 11.27 2.76 28.54
CA TYR A 122 10.00 2.67 27.86
C TYR A 122 9.43 4.06 27.61
N THR A 123 9.07 4.34 26.37
CA THR A 123 8.47 5.59 25.92
C THR A 123 7.02 5.32 25.54
N THR A 124 6.11 6.09 26.13
CA THR A 124 4.68 6.06 25.84
C THR A 124 4.21 7.40 25.31
N ARG A 125 3.22 7.36 24.41
CA ARG A 125 2.53 8.56 23.89
C ARG A 125 1.30 8.94 24.72
N PHE A 126 0.93 8.08 25.66
CA PHE A 126 -0.33 8.16 26.38
C PHE A 126 -0.08 8.18 27.89
N THR A 127 -0.87 8.96 28.62
CA THR A 127 -0.92 8.86 30.08
C THR A 127 -1.57 7.55 30.50
N LEU A 128 -1.19 7.01 31.66
CA LEU A 128 -1.80 5.78 32.21
C LEU A 128 -3.33 5.86 32.28
N ASP A 129 -3.86 6.98 32.80
CA ASP A 129 -5.33 7.19 32.91
C ASP A 129 -6.01 7.12 31.54
N ALA A 130 -5.40 7.72 30.51
CA ALA A 130 -5.92 7.67 29.14
C ALA A 130 -5.88 6.25 28.57
N LEU A 131 -4.82 5.48 28.82
CA LEU A 131 -4.72 4.08 28.38
C LEU A 131 -5.78 3.22 29.06
N GLN A 132 -5.95 3.37 30.38
CA GLN A 132 -6.95 2.62 31.15
C GLN A 132 -8.37 2.96 30.71
N ALA A 133 -8.70 4.25 30.58
CA ALA A 133 -10.02 4.69 30.10
C ALA A 133 -10.30 4.18 28.68
N THR A 134 -9.31 4.26 27.79
CA THR A 134 -9.45 3.77 26.41
C THR A 134 -9.63 2.25 26.39
N TYR A 135 -8.87 1.49 27.17
CA TYR A 135 -9.02 0.04 27.26
C TYR A 135 -10.41 -0.36 27.77
N MET A 136 -10.93 0.32 28.80
CA MET A 136 -12.28 0.08 29.32
C MET A 136 -13.36 0.33 28.27
N ALA A 137 -13.16 1.30 27.38
CA ALA A 137 -14.07 1.57 26.27
C ALA A 137 -13.95 0.53 25.14
N LEU A 138 -12.74 0.04 24.85
CA LEU A 138 -12.48 -0.95 23.80
C LEU A 138 -12.91 -2.37 24.19
N ALA A 139 -12.73 -2.76 25.45
CA ALA A 139 -12.83 -4.15 25.91
C ALA A 139 -14.18 -4.81 25.55
N PRO A 140 -15.35 -4.20 25.81
CA PRO A 140 -16.64 -4.82 25.47
C PRO A 140 -16.81 -5.09 23.96
N TRP A 141 -16.28 -4.20 23.12
CA TRP A 141 -16.35 -4.33 21.66
C TRP A 141 -15.36 -5.35 21.12
N SER A 142 -14.20 -5.49 21.76
CA SER A 142 -13.15 -6.43 21.34
C SER A 142 -13.55 -7.90 21.49
N GLU A 143 -14.48 -8.19 22.40
CA GLU A 143 -15.01 -9.52 22.64
C GLU A 143 -16.13 -9.91 21.65
N MET A 144 -16.67 -8.94 20.91
CA MET A 144 -17.71 -9.19 19.91
C MET A 144 -17.11 -9.84 18.65
N THR A 145 -17.92 -10.67 17.99
CA THR A 145 -17.60 -11.25 16.69
C THR A 145 -17.99 -10.23 15.60
N PRO A 146 -17.09 -9.87 14.67
CA PRO A 146 -17.48 -9.13 13.48
C PRO A 146 -18.57 -9.89 12.70
N PRO A 147 -19.45 -9.19 11.96
CA PRO A 147 -20.38 -9.87 11.06
C PRO A 147 -19.62 -10.83 10.14
N GLU A 148 -20.20 -12.02 9.90
CA GLU A 148 -19.64 -12.93 8.90
C GLU A 148 -19.62 -12.22 7.54
N VAL A 149 -18.44 -12.24 6.90
CA VAL A 149 -18.35 -11.86 5.49
C VAL A 149 -19.22 -12.84 4.72
N VAL A 150 -20.13 -12.32 3.89
CA VAL A 150 -21.02 -13.13 3.05
C VAL A 150 -20.19 -14.21 2.33
N SER A 151 -20.52 -15.48 2.60
CA SER A 151 -19.82 -16.62 2.04
C SER A 151 -20.01 -16.70 0.53
N GLY A 152 -18.92 -16.40 -0.18
CA GLY A 152 -18.61 -16.78 -1.56
C GLY A 152 -19.44 -16.15 -2.68
N PRO A 153 -18.80 -15.71 -3.77
CA PRO A 153 -19.34 -15.86 -5.12
C PRO A 153 -18.97 -17.24 -5.71
N PRO A 154 -19.60 -17.68 -6.82
CA PRO A 154 -19.47 -19.03 -7.36
C PRO A 154 -18.01 -19.38 -7.70
N GLY A 155 -17.67 -20.66 -7.55
CA GLY A 155 -16.31 -21.17 -7.64
C GLY A 155 -15.49 -20.61 -8.80
N LEU A 156 -14.24 -20.25 -8.49
CA LEU A 156 -13.22 -19.97 -9.50
C LEU A 156 -13.20 -21.13 -10.48
N THR A 157 -13.67 -20.90 -11.70
CA THR A 157 -13.51 -21.88 -12.76
C THR A 157 -12.06 -21.86 -13.18
N ASN A 158 -11.44 -23.04 -13.23
CA ASN A 158 -10.11 -23.25 -13.78
C ASN A 158 -10.19 -24.08 -15.07
N PRO A 159 -10.84 -23.59 -16.13
CA PRO A 159 -10.76 -24.26 -17.41
C PRO A 159 -9.33 -24.03 -17.92
N HIS A 160 -8.53 -25.09 -17.98
CA HIS A 160 -7.22 -25.13 -18.63
C HIS A 160 -6.02 -24.52 -17.87
N GLY A 161 -6.03 -24.48 -16.54
CA GLY A 161 -4.87 -24.00 -15.78
C GLY A 161 -4.73 -22.48 -15.78
N ARG A 162 -5.84 -21.74 -15.91
CA ARG A 162 -5.90 -20.29 -15.78
C ARG A 162 -7.06 -19.90 -14.89
N LEU A 163 -6.82 -18.97 -13.97
CA LEU A 163 -7.87 -18.40 -13.14
C LEU A 163 -8.52 -17.26 -13.90
N GLU A 164 -9.84 -17.27 -13.99
CA GLU A 164 -10.59 -16.15 -14.57
C GLU A 164 -11.00 -15.18 -13.47
N ALA A 165 -10.71 -13.89 -13.67
CA ALA A 165 -11.16 -12.87 -12.74
C ALA A 165 -12.67 -12.63 -12.94
N PRO A 166 -13.45 -12.57 -11.85
CA PRO A 166 -14.86 -12.21 -11.89
C PRO A 166 -15.10 -10.80 -12.44
N TYR A 167 -16.24 -10.62 -13.11
CA TYR A 167 -16.73 -9.33 -13.54
C TYR A 167 -17.88 -8.88 -12.65
N LEU A 168 -17.81 -7.67 -12.12
CA LEU A 168 -18.87 -7.06 -11.32
C LEU A 168 -19.44 -5.81 -12.00
N SER A 169 -20.72 -5.55 -11.71
CA SER A 169 -21.32 -4.24 -11.97
C SER A 169 -20.98 -3.28 -10.82
N PRO A 170 -20.90 -1.95 -11.08
CA PRO A 170 -20.76 -0.95 -10.02
C PRO A 170 -21.81 -1.12 -8.91
N GLY A 171 -21.41 -0.98 -7.65
CA GLY A 171 -22.30 -1.13 -6.48
C GLY A 171 -22.73 -2.56 -6.13
N SER A 172 -22.20 -3.60 -6.80
CA SER A 172 -22.42 -5.00 -6.43
C SER A 172 -22.08 -5.32 -4.96
N GLU A 173 -22.97 -6.00 -4.26
CA GLU A 173 -22.76 -6.43 -2.87
C GLU A 173 -21.69 -7.51 -2.69
N HIS A 174 -21.26 -8.16 -3.78
CA HIS A 174 -20.31 -9.27 -3.74
C HIS A 174 -18.84 -8.84 -3.62
N LEU A 175 -18.53 -7.54 -3.74
CA LEU A 175 -17.15 -7.05 -3.65
C LEU A 175 -16.47 -7.48 -2.34
N SER A 176 -17.16 -7.37 -1.21
CA SER A 176 -16.64 -7.75 0.12
C SER A 176 -16.14 -9.19 0.16
N SER A 177 -16.88 -10.10 -0.49
CA SER A 177 -16.52 -11.52 -0.54
C SER A 177 -15.25 -11.73 -1.36
N TYR A 178 -15.10 -11.08 -2.51
CA TYR A 178 -13.89 -11.19 -3.33
C TYR A 178 -12.67 -10.56 -2.64
N LEU A 179 -12.82 -9.39 -2.00
CA LEU A 179 -11.75 -8.74 -1.23
C LEU A 179 -11.25 -9.64 -0.10
N SER A 180 -12.17 -10.26 0.64
CA SER A 180 -11.85 -11.17 1.76
C SER A 180 -11.13 -12.43 1.32
N ASN A 181 -11.43 -12.93 0.11
CA ASN A 181 -10.82 -14.12 -0.46
C ASN A 181 -9.58 -13.83 -1.32
N GLY A 182 -9.11 -12.59 -1.38
CA GLY A 182 -7.94 -12.23 -2.18
C GLY A 182 -8.12 -12.47 -3.68
N ILE A 183 -9.34 -12.28 -4.19
CA ILE A 183 -9.68 -12.48 -5.60
C ILE A 183 -9.78 -11.12 -6.30
N PRO A 184 -8.99 -10.85 -7.36
CA PRO A 184 -9.11 -9.62 -8.13
C PRO A 184 -10.43 -9.57 -8.90
N VAL A 185 -10.95 -8.36 -9.13
CA VAL A 185 -12.24 -8.16 -9.79
C VAL A 185 -12.09 -7.17 -10.94
N VAL A 186 -12.83 -7.39 -12.02
CA VAL A 186 -12.95 -6.43 -13.13
C VAL A 186 -14.33 -5.77 -13.09
N VAL A 187 -14.39 -4.45 -13.23
CA VAL A 187 -15.62 -3.69 -13.45
C VAL A 187 -15.55 -3.03 -14.81
N PRO A 188 -16.26 -3.54 -15.82
CA PRO A 188 -16.09 -3.08 -17.19
C PRO A 188 -16.91 -1.82 -17.49
N GLY A 189 -16.44 -1.04 -18.46
CA GLY A 189 -17.26 -0.01 -19.13
C GLY A 189 -17.60 1.23 -18.30
N LEU A 190 -16.74 1.63 -17.37
CA LEU A 190 -16.83 2.94 -16.72
C LEU A 190 -16.66 4.05 -17.76
N ARG A 191 -17.48 5.09 -17.66
CA ARG A 191 -17.47 6.21 -18.60
C ARG A 191 -16.41 7.21 -18.19
N THR A 192 -15.34 7.32 -18.98
CA THR A 192 -14.25 8.28 -18.74
C THR A 192 -14.38 9.47 -19.69
N GLY A 193 -14.08 10.66 -19.18
CA GLY A 193 -14.18 11.90 -19.95
C GLY A 193 -12.99 12.13 -20.88
N ALA A 194 -13.20 13.05 -21.83
CA ALA A 194 -12.18 13.42 -22.82
C ALA A 194 -10.92 14.05 -22.21
N MET A 195 -10.97 14.48 -20.94
CA MET A 195 -9.83 15.05 -20.22
C MET A 195 -8.70 14.06 -19.96
N TRP A 196 -8.97 12.75 -20.00
CA TRP A 196 -7.94 11.72 -19.92
C TRP A 196 -7.18 11.49 -21.24
N SER A 197 -7.39 12.32 -22.27
CA SER A 197 -6.73 12.15 -23.57
C SER A 197 -5.34 12.81 -23.63
N PRO A 198 -4.42 12.28 -24.46
CA PRO A 198 -3.12 12.92 -24.73
C PRO A 198 -3.26 14.38 -25.15
N GLY A 199 -4.22 14.70 -26.02
CA GLY A 199 -4.47 16.06 -26.50
C GLY A 199 -4.81 17.04 -25.37
N TRP A 200 -5.65 16.61 -24.43
CA TRP A 200 -6.00 17.44 -23.28
C TRP A 200 -4.79 17.70 -22.38
N PHE A 201 -3.97 16.67 -22.11
CA PHE A 201 -2.73 16.83 -21.33
C PHE A 201 -1.70 17.72 -22.02
N ILE A 202 -1.57 17.66 -23.34
CA ILE A 202 -0.71 18.57 -24.13
C ILE A 202 -1.17 20.01 -23.95
N GLU A 203 -2.47 20.27 -24.11
CA GLU A 203 -3.06 21.61 -24.01
C GLU A 203 -2.86 22.22 -22.61
N HIS A 204 -3.14 21.45 -21.56
CA HIS A 204 -3.21 21.98 -20.19
C HIS A 204 -1.86 21.91 -19.46
N TYR A 205 -1.04 20.91 -19.76
CA TYR A 205 0.18 20.62 -19.02
C TYR A 205 1.41 20.41 -19.90
N GLY A 206 1.32 20.64 -21.22
CA GLY A 206 2.37 20.29 -22.18
C GLY A 206 3.76 20.88 -21.87
N ARG A 207 3.82 22.03 -21.20
CA ARG A 207 5.08 22.69 -20.79
C ARG A 207 5.68 22.14 -19.51
N ASN A 208 4.95 21.33 -18.75
CA ASN A 208 5.44 20.77 -17.50
C ASN A 208 6.63 19.86 -17.78
N ARG A 209 7.72 20.10 -17.05
CA ARG A 209 8.90 19.24 -17.09
C ARG A 209 8.62 17.96 -16.32
N VAL A 210 9.02 16.85 -16.90
CA VAL A 210 8.80 15.50 -16.36
C VAL A 210 10.04 14.65 -16.56
N MET A 211 10.15 13.60 -15.75
CA MET A 211 11.12 12.54 -15.96
C MET A 211 10.41 11.38 -16.67
N LEU A 212 11.04 10.88 -17.72
CA LEU A 212 10.64 9.66 -18.42
C LEU A 212 11.53 8.53 -17.94
N ILE A 213 10.95 7.35 -17.73
CA ILE A 213 11.65 6.13 -17.35
C ILE A 213 11.60 5.18 -18.55
N ASN A 214 12.77 4.66 -18.92
CA ASN A 214 12.86 3.52 -19.83
C ASN A 214 12.33 2.27 -19.13
N CYS A 215 11.26 1.64 -19.65
CA CYS A 215 10.65 0.49 -18.99
C CYS A 215 11.56 -0.75 -18.97
N GLU A 216 12.57 -0.79 -19.84
CA GLU A 216 13.54 -1.90 -19.90
C GLU A 216 14.74 -1.68 -18.98
N THR A 217 15.36 -0.49 -19.05
CA THR A 217 16.62 -0.21 -18.33
C THR A 217 16.45 0.55 -17.03
N GLU A 218 15.25 1.08 -16.75
CA GLU A 218 14.94 2.02 -15.65
C GLU A 218 15.71 3.35 -15.70
N GLU A 219 16.48 3.61 -16.76
CA GLU A 219 17.16 4.88 -16.95
C GLU A 219 16.18 6.03 -17.09
N GLN A 220 16.50 7.14 -16.43
CA GLN A 220 15.65 8.32 -16.42
C GLN A 220 16.17 9.39 -17.36
N THR A 221 15.28 9.97 -18.16
CA THR A 221 15.59 11.07 -19.08
C THR A 221 14.60 12.22 -18.91
N GLN A 222 15.09 13.45 -18.93
CA GLN A 222 14.23 14.63 -18.79
C GLN A 222 13.49 14.95 -20.09
N SER A 223 12.20 15.28 -19.98
CA SER A 223 11.37 15.73 -21.10
C SER A 223 10.29 16.72 -20.63
N THR A 224 9.28 16.92 -21.46
CA THR A 224 8.06 17.66 -21.15
C THR A 224 6.84 16.77 -21.42
N VAL A 225 5.75 17.02 -20.71
CA VAL A 225 4.45 16.34 -20.93
C VAL A 225 4.05 16.38 -22.40
N GLY A 226 4.18 17.55 -23.05
CA GLY A 226 3.77 17.75 -24.44
C GLY A 226 4.53 16.83 -25.40
N LYS A 227 5.86 16.93 -25.39
CA LYS A 227 6.75 16.08 -26.20
C LYS A 227 6.50 14.58 -26.03
N PHE A 228 6.16 14.14 -24.82
CA PHE A 228 5.87 12.73 -24.56
C PHE A 228 4.50 12.32 -25.10
N PHE A 229 3.45 13.11 -24.85
CA PHE A 229 2.12 12.79 -25.37
C PHE A 229 1.99 12.98 -26.89
N GLU A 230 2.82 13.82 -27.52
CA GLU A 230 2.93 13.90 -28.98
C GLU A 230 3.36 12.57 -29.61
N THR A 231 3.99 11.66 -28.87
CA THR A 231 4.37 10.34 -29.38
C THR A 231 3.29 9.27 -29.19
N PHE A 232 2.22 9.54 -28.44
CA PHE A 232 1.17 8.56 -28.15
C PHE A 232 0.38 8.18 -29.40
N GLY A 233 0.20 6.87 -29.61
CA GLY A 233 -0.55 6.31 -30.74
C GLY A 233 0.14 6.42 -32.08
N LEU A 234 1.36 6.96 -32.14
CA LEU A 234 2.18 6.92 -33.34
C LEU A 234 2.85 5.55 -33.47
N GLU A 235 3.09 5.11 -34.71
CA GLU A 235 3.97 3.96 -34.92
C GLU A 235 5.38 4.30 -34.41
N ARG A 236 5.83 3.51 -33.43
CA ARG A 236 7.17 3.61 -32.89
C ARG A 236 8.11 2.65 -33.61
N ASP A 237 9.32 3.14 -33.86
CA ASP A 237 10.43 2.25 -34.18
C ASP A 237 10.61 1.26 -33.02
N ARG A 238 10.54 -0.04 -33.34
CA ARG A 238 10.70 -1.12 -32.37
C ARG A 238 12.11 -1.17 -31.76
N SER A 239 13.08 -0.48 -32.36
CA SER A 239 14.41 -0.29 -31.79
C SER A 239 14.42 0.66 -30.58
N LEU A 240 13.43 1.56 -30.46
CA LEU A 240 13.35 2.52 -29.36
C LEU A 240 12.63 1.91 -28.15
N PRO A 241 13.17 2.07 -26.93
CA PRO A 241 12.57 1.49 -25.75
C PRO A 241 11.22 2.15 -25.39
N PRO A 242 10.28 1.40 -24.81
CA PRO A 242 9.07 1.98 -24.24
C PRO A 242 9.39 2.89 -23.05
N LEU A 243 8.69 4.01 -22.98
CA LEU A 243 8.87 5.03 -21.95
C LEU A 243 7.60 5.15 -21.11
N LYS A 244 7.78 5.48 -19.82
CA LYS A 244 6.70 5.84 -18.90
C LYS A 244 7.00 7.13 -18.16
N LEU A 245 5.96 7.84 -17.74
CA LEU A 245 6.12 9.03 -16.88
C LEU A 245 6.44 8.59 -15.45
N ALA A 246 7.50 9.17 -14.87
CA ALA A 246 7.84 8.99 -13.47
C ALA A 246 6.96 9.87 -12.59
N ASP A 247 6.19 9.26 -11.67
CA ASP A 247 5.47 9.94 -10.57
C ASP A 247 4.88 11.29 -10.99
N TRP A 248 4.02 11.27 -12.02
CA TRP A 248 3.38 12.47 -12.54
C TRP A 248 1.86 12.38 -12.32
N PRO A 249 1.26 13.26 -11.49
CA PRO A 249 1.88 14.37 -10.78
C PRO A 249 2.86 13.90 -9.70
N PRO A 250 3.81 14.76 -9.27
CA PRO A 250 4.58 14.50 -8.06
C PRO A 250 3.62 14.24 -6.90
N GLN A 251 3.93 13.19 -6.12
CA GLN A 251 3.07 12.53 -5.13
C GLN A 251 2.25 13.46 -4.23
N THR A 252 2.76 14.65 -3.88
CA THR A 252 2.20 15.44 -2.78
C THR A 252 0.94 16.25 -3.07
N ASP A 253 0.35 16.24 -4.28
CA ASP A 253 -0.97 16.88 -4.42
C ASP A 253 -1.77 16.61 -5.72
N PHE A 254 -2.24 15.38 -5.95
CA PHE A 254 -3.15 15.11 -7.09
C PHE A 254 -4.41 15.97 -7.01
N LYS A 255 -5.00 16.08 -5.82
CA LYS A 255 -6.25 16.82 -5.59
C LYS A 255 -6.13 18.31 -5.86
N THR A 256 -5.05 18.99 -5.46
CA THR A 256 -4.93 20.43 -5.77
C THR A 256 -4.38 20.69 -7.17
N LYS A 257 -3.43 19.89 -7.67
CA LYS A 257 -2.82 20.13 -9.00
C LYS A 257 -3.72 19.71 -10.15
N PHE A 258 -4.51 18.66 -9.95
CA PHE A 258 -5.39 18.06 -10.94
C PHE A 258 -6.82 17.94 -10.41
N SER A 259 -7.35 19.03 -9.84
CA SER A 259 -8.68 19.06 -9.22
C SER A 259 -9.81 18.57 -10.14
N VAL A 260 -9.73 18.90 -11.44
CA VAL A 260 -10.71 18.45 -12.45
C VAL A 260 -10.64 16.93 -12.66
N LEU A 261 -9.43 16.37 -12.79
CA LEU A 261 -9.23 14.92 -12.92
C LEU A 261 -9.56 14.18 -11.62
N TYR A 262 -9.30 14.79 -10.46
CA TYR A 262 -9.65 14.24 -9.16
C TYR A 262 -11.17 14.15 -8.99
N ALA A 263 -11.90 15.20 -9.35
CA ALA A 263 -13.36 15.20 -9.29
C ALA A 263 -13.95 14.11 -10.20
N GLU A 264 -13.47 14.00 -11.45
CA GLU A 264 -13.92 12.94 -12.34
C GLU A 264 -13.53 11.55 -11.82
N PHE A 265 -12.32 11.38 -11.27
CA PHE A 265 -11.90 10.11 -10.67
C PHE A 265 -12.89 9.67 -9.58
N CYS A 266 -13.25 10.57 -8.66
CA CYS A 266 -14.26 10.29 -7.63
C CYS A 266 -15.62 9.91 -8.23
N ASP A 267 -16.06 10.61 -9.29
CA ASP A 267 -17.36 10.36 -9.93
C ASP A 267 -17.45 9.00 -10.64
N ILE A 268 -16.32 8.47 -11.14
CA ILE A 268 -16.28 7.19 -11.87
C ILE A 268 -15.98 5.98 -10.99
N LEU A 269 -15.68 6.16 -9.70
CA LEU A 269 -15.38 5.06 -8.80
C LEU A 269 -16.55 4.05 -8.76
N PRO A 270 -16.32 2.75 -9.03
CA PRO A 270 -17.40 1.77 -9.08
C PRO A 270 -17.97 1.41 -7.70
N PHE A 271 -17.20 1.66 -6.64
CA PHE A 271 -17.56 1.40 -5.24
C PHE A 271 -17.04 2.52 -4.33
N PRO A 272 -17.63 3.73 -4.41
CA PRO A 272 -17.13 4.91 -3.70
C PRO A 272 -17.10 4.72 -2.18
N GLU A 273 -17.96 3.86 -1.62
CA GLU A 273 -17.92 3.54 -0.19
C GLU A 273 -16.61 2.88 0.25
N TYR A 274 -15.92 2.14 -0.64
CA TYR A 274 -14.63 1.52 -0.38
C TYR A 274 -13.46 2.37 -0.84
N MET A 275 -13.59 3.03 -2.00
CA MET A 275 -12.47 3.58 -2.74
C MET A 275 -12.31 5.10 -2.61
N ASP A 276 -13.40 5.80 -2.27
CA ASP A 276 -13.33 7.25 -2.07
C ASP A 276 -12.59 7.56 -0.77
N GLN A 277 -11.89 8.69 -0.72
CA GLN A 277 -11.20 9.15 0.50
C GLN A 277 -12.18 9.55 1.63
N ALA A 278 -13.45 9.77 1.30
CA ALA A 278 -14.57 9.93 2.23
C ALA A 278 -15.46 8.67 2.34
N GLY A 279 -15.03 7.55 1.74
CA GLY A 279 -15.78 6.30 1.71
C GLY A 279 -15.94 5.70 3.10
N ARG A 280 -17.17 5.42 3.52
CA ARG A 280 -17.50 4.88 4.86
C ARG A 280 -16.89 3.49 5.16
N LYS A 281 -16.56 2.72 4.13
CA LYS A 281 -15.84 1.43 4.20
C LYS A 281 -14.36 1.57 3.81
N ASN A 282 -13.85 2.78 3.64
CA ASN A 282 -12.42 3.05 3.55
C ASN A 282 -11.92 3.45 4.94
N ILE A 283 -11.10 2.63 5.59
CA ILE A 283 -10.61 2.91 6.95
C ILE A 283 -9.76 4.19 6.99
N ALA A 284 -9.07 4.50 5.88
CA ALA A 284 -8.30 5.73 5.78
C ALA A 284 -9.15 7.00 5.84
N SER A 285 -10.46 6.94 5.53
CA SER A 285 -11.36 8.10 5.60
C SER A 285 -11.58 8.62 7.02
N TYR A 286 -11.33 7.79 8.03
CA TYR A 286 -11.52 8.13 9.44
C TYR A 286 -10.33 8.87 10.05
N PHE A 287 -9.23 9.02 9.29
CA PHE A 287 -8.06 9.75 9.77
C PHE A 287 -8.42 11.20 10.13
N ALA A 288 -7.81 11.74 11.17
CA ALA A 288 -8.00 13.14 11.51
C ALA A 288 -7.37 14.01 10.41
N TYR A 289 -8.09 15.03 9.92
CA TYR A 289 -7.63 15.84 8.79
C TYR A 289 -6.51 16.82 9.14
N ASN A 290 -6.28 17.03 10.42
CA ASN A 290 -5.14 17.77 10.94
C ASN A 290 -4.01 16.86 11.42
N ALA A 291 -4.06 15.56 11.12
CA ALA A 291 -2.97 14.62 11.35
C ALA A 291 -2.17 14.38 10.05
N GLN A 292 -1.01 13.74 10.15
CA GLN A 292 -0.24 13.30 8.99
C GLN A 292 -0.90 12.06 8.32
N VAL A 293 -1.82 12.32 7.40
CA VAL A 293 -2.59 11.29 6.69
C VAL A 293 -1.69 10.49 5.71
N PRO A 294 -1.79 9.16 5.67
CA PRO A 294 -1.22 8.31 4.62
C PRO A 294 -1.62 8.76 3.21
N ASP A 295 -0.66 8.80 2.28
CA ASP A 295 -0.93 9.13 0.87
C ASP A 295 -1.47 7.91 0.11
N LEU A 296 -2.79 7.73 0.19
CA LEU A 296 -3.55 6.73 -0.55
C LEU A 296 -4.32 7.33 -1.74
N GLY A 297 -4.03 8.60 -2.07
CA GLY A 297 -4.74 9.32 -3.12
C GLY A 297 -4.49 8.77 -4.53
N PRO A 298 -5.27 9.23 -5.52
CA PRO A 298 -5.09 8.80 -6.89
C PRO A 298 -3.71 9.17 -7.46
N LYS A 299 -3.14 8.25 -8.23
CA LYS A 299 -1.88 8.34 -8.96
C LYS A 299 -2.10 7.96 -10.41
N MET A 300 -1.42 8.64 -11.32
CA MET A 300 -1.48 8.35 -12.75
C MET A 300 -0.34 7.44 -13.18
N TYR A 301 -0.66 6.46 -14.02
CA TYR A 301 0.28 5.53 -14.63
C TYR A 301 0.16 5.64 -16.13
N ILE A 302 1.15 6.30 -16.74
CA ILE A 302 1.12 6.65 -18.15
C ILE A 302 2.37 6.07 -18.79
N ALA A 303 2.17 5.19 -19.76
CA ALA A 303 3.27 4.48 -20.40
C ALA A 303 2.92 4.10 -21.84
N HIS A 304 3.95 3.99 -22.66
CA HIS A 304 3.80 3.42 -23.99
C HIS A 304 3.47 1.93 -23.96
N ARG A 305 3.13 1.38 -25.13
CA ARG A 305 3.05 -0.06 -25.42
C ARG A 305 4.38 -0.79 -25.13
N THR A 306 4.30 -1.97 -24.51
CA THR A 306 5.42 -2.80 -24.03
C THR A 306 5.29 -4.24 -24.54
N ASP A 307 5.22 -4.45 -25.86
CA ASP A 307 4.95 -5.78 -26.45
C ASP A 307 6.06 -6.81 -26.21
N THR A 308 7.31 -6.34 -26.06
CA THR A 308 8.50 -7.17 -25.93
C THR A 308 9.39 -6.56 -24.84
N GLY A 309 9.40 -7.13 -23.63
CA GLY A 309 10.25 -6.67 -22.55
C GLY A 309 9.64 -6.80 -21.15
N ASN A 310 10.04 -5.91 -20.26
CA ASN A 310 9.79 -5.99 -18.81
C ASN A 310 8.41 -5.42 -18.37
N GLY A 311 7.46 -5.33 -19.29
CA GLY A 311 6.15 -4.72 -19.05
C GLY A 311 6.23 -3.23 -18.73
N SER A 312 5.06 -2.58 -18.59
CA SER A 312 4.98 -1.20 -18.11
C SER A 312 5.17 -1.13 -16.59
N THR A 313 4.75 -2.20 -15.90
CA THR A 313 4.82 -2.35 -14.45
C THR A 313 5.35 -3.75 -14.14
N ARG A 314 6.53 -3.81 -13.51
CA ARG A 314 7.15 -5.04 -13.03
C ARG A 314 6.34 -5.66 -11.88
N LEU A 315 6.58 -6.93 -11.61
CA LEU A 315 5.92 -7.66 -10.54
C LEU A 315 6.17 -6.97 -9.20
N HIS A 316 5.09 -6.63 -8.50
CA HIS A 316 5.13 -6.09 -7.15
C HIS A 316 3.87 -6.48 -6.39
N MET A 317 3.82 -6.13 -5.11
CA MET A 317 2.70 -6.41 -4.23
C MET A 317 2.38 -5.16 -3.41
N ASP A 318 1.11 -4.79 -3.38
CA ASP A 318 0.62 -3.64 -2.62
C ASP A 318 0.27 -4.02 -1.18
N MET A 319 0.53 -3.08 -0.25
CA MET A 319 0.23 -3.26 1.17
C MET A 319 -1.27 -3.15 1.48
N SER A 320 -2.04 -2.54 0.59
CA SER A 320 -3.46 -2.24 0.73
C SER A 320 -4.23 -2.72 -0.49
N ASP A 321 -5.55 -2.61 -0.43
CA ASP A 321 -6.36 -2.80 -1.64
C ASP A 321 -6.12 -1.64 -2.60
N ALA A 322 -6.29 -1.89 -3.89
CA ALA A 322 -6.12 -0.88 -4.93
C ALA A 322 -7.21 -0.99 -6.00
N ILE A 323 -7.53 0.14 -6.61
CA ILE A 323 -8.34 0.21 -7.82
C ILE A 323 -7.49 0.84 -8.93
N ASN A 324 -7.48 0.24 -10.12
CA ASN A 324 -6.84 0.79 -11.31
C ASN A 324 -7.85 0.92 -12.45
N ILE A 325 -8.02 2.12 -13.00
CA ILE A 325 -8.94 2.42 -14.10
C ILE A 325 -8.14 2.78 -15.34
N LEU A 326 -8.37 2.07 -16.45
CA LEU A 326 -7.78 2.43 -17.75
C LEU A 326 -8.62 3.52 -18.41
N THR A 327 -8.16 4.76 -18.33
CA THR A 327 -8.95 5.92 -18.77
C THR A 327 -8.78 6.26 -20.24
N TYR A 328 -7.64 5.87 -20.84
CA TYR A 328 -7.38 6.02 -22.26
C TYR A 328 -6.44 4.92 -22.79
N SER A 329 -6.68 4.50 -24.03
CA SER A 329 -5.79 3.68 -24.84
C SER A 329 -5.67 4.29 -26.24
N SER A 330 -4.49 4.23 -26.84
CA SER A 330 -4.29 4.63 -28.24
C SER A 330 -4.96 3.69 -29.25
N ASP A 331 -5.39 2.50 -28.82
CA ASP A 331 -6.19 1.56 -29.62
C ASP A 331 -7.39 1.10 -28.78
N MET A 332 -8.61 1.40 -29.22
CA MET A 332 -9.84 1.05 -28.48
C MET A 332 -10.11 -0.45 -28.41
N ARG A 333 -9.38 -1.28 -29.16
CA ARG A 333 -9.49 -2.74 -29.15
C ARG A 333 -8.46 -3.41 -28.26
N GLU A 334 -7.54 -2.64 -27.71
CA GLU A 334 -6.45 -3.09 -26.86
C GLU A 334 -6.31 -2.17 -25.64
N GLY A 335 -5.53 -2.59 -24.67
CA GLY A 335 -5.26 -1.78 -23.49
C GLY A 335 -4.07 -2.33 -22.74
N ALA A 336 -4.33 -2.98 -21.61
CA ALA A 336 -3.28 -3.62 -20.83
C ALA A 336 -3.61 -5.08 -20.52
N VAL A 337 -2.57 -5.88 -20.36
CA VAL A 337 -2.65 -7.24 -19.83
C VAL A 337 -2.07 -7.23 -18.42
N TRP A 338 -2.84 -7.75 -17.49
CA TRP A 338 -2.43 -7.95 -16.11
C TRP A 338 -2.24 -9.43 -15.84
N ASP A 339 -1.23 -9.76 -15.05
CA ASP A 339 -1.14 -11.04 -14.36
C ASP A 339 -1.18 -10.74 -12.85
N ILE A 340 -2.24 -11.19 -12.18
CA ILE A 340 -2.43 -11.01 -10.74
C ILE A 340 -2.42 -12.39 -10.08
N PHE A 341 -1.65 -12.57 -9.03
CA PHE A 341 -1.53 -13.85 -8.34
C PHE A 341 -2.29 -13.85 -7.02
N LYS A 342 -2.73 -15.05 -6.63
CA LYS A 342 -3.26 -15.30 -5.30
C LYS A 342 -2.24 -14.92 -4.24
N ARG A 343 -2.69 -14.22 -3.21
CA ARG A 343 -1.82 -13.81 -2.08
C ARG A 343 -1.21 -15.03 -1.37
N GLU A 344 -1.88 -16.19 -1.40
CA GLU A 344 -1.40 -17.44 -0.82
C GLU A 344 -0.20 -18.04 -1.58
N ASP A 345 0.00 -17.67 -2.85
CA ASP A 345 1.12 -18.16 -3.67
C ASP A 345 2.36 -17.26 -3.58
N ALA A 346 2.34 -16.18 -2.78
CA ALA A 346 3.44 -15.23 -2.63
C ALA A 346 4.78 -15.90 -2.30
N ALA A 347 4.80 -16.86 -1.37
CA ALA A 347 6.02 -17.58 -1.00
C ALA A 347 6.58 -18.43 -2.16
N LYS A 348 5.71 -19.08 -2.94
CA LYS A 348 6.15 -19.88 -4.10
C LYS A 348 6.68 -18.99 -5.23
N LEU A 349 6.04 -17.85 -5.46
CA LEU A 349 6.50 -16.84 -6.42
C LEU A 349 7.89 -16.32 -6.04
N HIS A 350 8.07 -15.98 -4.77
CA HIS A 350 9.37 -15.58 -4.22
C HIS A 350 10.46 -16.63 -4.52
N ASP A 351 10.20 -17.89 -4.16
CA ASP A 351 11.18 -18.97 -4.30
C ASP A 351 11.53 -19.22 -5.78
N PHE A 352 10.53 -19.18 -6.66
CA PHE A 352 10.70 -19.33 -8.09
C PHE A 352 11.57 -18.20 -8.69
N ILE A 353 11.27 -16.94 -8.38
CA ILE A 353 12.04 -15.79 -8.90
C ILE A 353 13.48 -15.83 -8.39
N SER A 354 13.68 -16.18 -7.12
CA SER A 354 15.00 -16.30 -6.52
C SER A 354 15.84 -17.38 -7.21
N GLN A 355 15.23 -18.51 -7.60
CA GLN A 355 15.89 -19.57 -8.36
C GLN A 355 16.24 -19.13 -9.79
N GLU A 356 15.30 -18.54 -10.52
CA GLU A 356 15.53 -18.08 -11.91
C GLU A 356 16.59 -16.97 -11.98
N SER A 357 16.74 -16.17 -10.91
CA SER A 357 17.76 -15.12 -10.81
C SER A 357 19.15 -15.63 -10.41
N GLY A 358 19.38 -16.95 -10.44
CA GLY A 358 20.67 -17.56 -10.08
C GLY A 358 20.96 -17.61 -8.57
N GLY A 359 19.91 -17.60 -7.74
CA GLY A 359 20.04 -17.66 -6.27
C GLY A 359 20.19 -16.29 -5.62
N SER A 360 19.40 -15.30 -6.09
CA SER A 360 19.40 -13.94 -5.51
C SER A 360 19.27 -13.98 -3.99
N THR A 361 20.10 -13.20 -3.29
CA THR A 361 20.07 -13.05 -1.82
C THR A 361 19.09 -11.96 -1.37
N ALA A 362 18.28 -11.40 -2.28
CA ALA A 362 17.30 -10.39 -1.92
C ALA A 362 16.27 -10.98 -0.93
N PRO A 363 16.01 -10.33 0.21
CA PRO A 363 15.19 -10.94 1.26
C PRO A 363 13.72 -11.12 0.86
N ASN A 364 13.25 -10.45 -0.19
CA ASN A 364 12.07 -10.85 -0.97
C ASN A 364 12.12 -10.33 -2.42
N ALA A 365 12.21 -11.24 -3.39
CA ALA A 365 12.29 -10.92 -4.82
C ALA A 365 11.07 -10.17 -5.41
N ILE A 366 9.87 -10.32 -4.84
CA ILE A 366 8.67 -9.56 -5.27
C ILE A 366 8.80 -8.10 -4.85
N HIS A 367 9.30 -7.87 -3.63
CA HIS A 367 9.51 -6.55 -3.08
C HIS A 367 10.68 -5.80 -3.72
N ALA A 368 11.65 -6.50 -4.31
CA ALA A 368 12.70 -5.86 -5.10
C ALA A 368 12.16 -5.12 -6.34
N GLN A 369 10.93 -5.44 -6.80
CA GLN A 369 10.27 -4.85 -7.99
C GLN A 369 11.13 -4.89 -9.27
N GLY A 370 12.11 -5.80 -9.33
CA GLY A 370 13.09 -5.90 -10.42
C GLY A 370 12.74 -6.89 -11.52
N THR A 371 11.67 -7.68 -11.35
CA THR A 371 11.35 -8.80 -12.24
C THR A 371 10.01 -8.59 -12.92
N TYR A 372 9.95 -8.89 -14.22
CA TYR A 372 8.71 -9.12 -14.95
C TYR A 372 8.69 -10.59 -15.39
N LEU A 373 7.62 -11.31 -15.07
CA LEU A 373 7.46 -12.73 -15.40
C LEU A 373 7.08 -12.84 -16.89
N SER A 374 8.00 -13.42 -17.68
CA SER A 374 7.75 -13.73 -19.10
C SER A 374 6.72 -14.84 -19.26
N GLU A 375 6.20 -15.04 -20.48
CA GLU A 375 5.29 -16.17 -20.77
C GLU A 375 5.93 -17.51 -20.38
N ASP A 376 7.20 -17.74 -20.71
CA ASP A 376 7.93 -18.96 -20.33
C ASP A 376 8.00 -19.14 -18.81
N MET A 377 8.20 -18.06 -18.06
CA MET A 377 8.20 -18.09 -16.59
C MET A 377 6.81 -18.40 -16.03
N LEU A 378 5.76 -17.83 -16.62
CA LEU A 378 4.36 -18.10 -16.25
C LEU A 378 3.99 -19.56 -16.51
N GLU A 379 4.46 -20.15 -17.62
CA GLU A 379 4.28 -21.58 -17.91
C GLU A 379 4.99 -22.49 -16.91
N LYS A 380 6.23 -22.15 -16.53
CA LYS A 380 6.95 -22.88 -15.47
C LYS A 380 6.22 -22.79 -14.13
N LEU A 381 5.73 -21.61 -13.74
CA LEU A 381 4.95 -21.40 -12.52
C LEU A 381 3.64 -22.21 -12.52
N ALA A 382 2.96 -22.28 -13.68
CA ALA A 382 1.77 -23.12 -13.85
C ALA A 382 2.08 -24.61 -13.63
N GLY A 383 3.27 -25.08 -14.03
CA GLY A 383 3.78 -26.42 -13.72
C GLY A 383 4.01 -26.68 -12.23
N LEU A 384 4.22 -25.63 -11.43
CA LEU A 384 4.32 -25.67 -9.97
C LEU A 384 2.97 -25.46 -9.26
N GLY A 385 1.87 -25.39 -10.02
CA GLY A 385 0.54 -25.13 -9.50
C GLY A 385 0.29 -23.69 -9.05
N VAL A 386 1.12 -22.74 -9.48
CA VAL A 386 0.93 -21.30 -9.27
C VAL A 386 0.30 -20.70 -10.51
N TYR A 387 -0.92 -20.17 -10.36
CA TYR A 387 -1.70 -19.64 -11.48
C TYR A 387 -2.05 -18.18 -11.24
N GLY A 388 -1.81 -17.35 -12.25
CA GLY A 388 -2.25 -15.95 -12.27
C GLY A 388 -3.65 -15.80 -12.86
N PHE A 389 -4.39 -14.81 -12.38
CA PHE A 389 -5.52 -14.18 -13.05
C PHE A 389 -4.98 -13.32 -14.18
N ARG A 390 -5.13 -13.80 -15.44
CA ARG A 390 -4.75 -13.02 -16.61
C ARG A 390 -5.92 -12.17 -17.08
N ILE A 391 -5.82 -10.85 -16.91
CA ILE A 391 -6.90 -9.90 -17.24
C ILE A 391 -6.49 -9.07 -18.45
N ARG A 392 -7.38 -8.97 -19.45
CA ARG A 392 -7.28 -8.00 -20.54
C ARG A 392 -8.13 -6.79 -20.15
N GLN A 393 -7.47 -5.71 -19.74
CA GLN A 393 -8.10 -4.46 -19.35
C GLN A 393 -8.33 -3.58 -20.58
N MET A 394 -9.58 -3.27 -20.88
CA MET A 394 -10.00 -2.39 -21.97
C MET A 394 -10.22 -0.96 -21.47
N PRO A 395 -10.24 0.07 -22.36
CA PRO A 395 -10.59 1.43 -21.95
C PRO A 395 -11.95 1.49 -21.25
N GLY A 396 -11.99 2.12 -20.09
CA GLY A 396 -13.15 2.15 -19.19
C GLY A 396 -13.18 1.01 -18.17
N ASP A 397 -12.32 0.01 -18.27
CA ASP A 397 -12.29 -1.08 -17.28
C ASP A 397 -11.53 -0.67 -16.02
N ALA A 398 -12.15 -0.98 -14.88
CA ALA A 398 -11.57 -0.94 -13.56
C ALA A 398 -11.08 -2.34 -13.15
N VAL A 399 -9.85 -2.45 -12.68
CA VAL A 399 -9.29 -3.66 -12.05
C VAL A 399 -9.11 -3.37 -10.57
N ILE A 400 -9.75 -4.16 -9.71
CA ILE A 400 -9.64 -4.09 -8.25
C ILE A 400 -8.68 -5.18 -7.79
N ILE A 401 -7.64 -4.79 -7.06
CA ILE A 401 -6.57 -5.65 -6.58
C ILE A 401 -6.67 -5.72 -5.06
N PRO A 402 -7.01 -6.87 -4.47
CA PRO A 402 -6.99 -7.04 -3.02
C PRO A 402 -5.57 -6.96 -2.45
N ALA A 403 -5.44 -6.49 -1.21
CA ALA A 403 -4.16 -6.39 -0.51
C ALA A 403 -3.35 -7.70 -0.56
N GLY A 404 -2.04 -7.64 -0.76
CA GLY A 404 -1.17 -8.83 -0.77
C GLY A 404 -1.22 -9.67 -2.05
N CYS A 405 -2.03 -9.30 -3.05
CA CYS A 405 -1.96 -9.92 -4.37
C CYS A 405 -0.78 -9.34 -5.17
N ALA A 406 0.20 -10.17 -5.49
CA ALA A 406 1.29 -9.78 -6.38
C ALA A 406 0.78 -9.62 -7.82
N HIS A 407 1.23 -8.59 -8.54
CA HIS A 407 0.77 -8.33 -9.89
C HIS A 407 1.79 -7.60 -10.77
N GLN A 408 1.64 -7.76 -12.08
CA GLN A 408 2.43 -7.11 -13.14
C GLN A 408 1.53 -6.65 -14.29
N VAL A 409 2.00 -5.70 -15.09
CA VAL A 409 1.24 -5.11 -16.20
C VAL A 409 2.09 -4.94 -17.45
N ALA A 410 1.58 -5.37 -18.58
CA ALA A 410 2.09 -5.02 -19.90
C ALA A 410 1.04 -4.26 -20.72
N ASN A 411 1.45 -3.12 -21.27
CA ASN A 411 0.63 -2.33 -22.17
C ASN A 411 0.65 -2.94 -23.58
N ARG A 412 -0.52 -3.19 -24.17
CA ARG A 412 -0.71 -3.59 -25.58
C ARG A 412 -1.02 -2.41 -26.51
N ALA A 413 -1.24 -1.24 -25.93
CA ALA A 413 -1.34 0.06 -26.58
C ALA A 413 -0.76 1.14 -25.65
N ASP A 414 -0.55 2.36 -26.13
CA ASP A 414 -0.15 3.44 -25.24
C ASP A 414 -1.32 3.78 -24.32
N CYS A 415 -1.11 3.71 -23.01
CA CYS A 415 -2.18 3.75 -22.03
C CYS A 415 -2.01 4.88 -21.02
N ILE A 416 -3.14 5.41 -20.56
CA ILE A 416 -3.24 6.29 -19.39
C ILE A 416 -4.16 5.59 -18.40
N LYS A 417 -3.65 5.33 -17.21
CA LYS A 417 -4.39 4.73 -16.10
C LYS A 417 -4.38 5.66 -14.90
N VAL A 418 -5.41 5.61 -14.08
CA VAL A 418 -5.45 6.23 -12.75
C VAL A 418 -5.74 5.15 -11.73
N ALA A 419 -5.00 5.14 -10.63
CA ALA A 419 -5.20 4.17 -9.56
C ALA A 419 -5.17 4.84 -8.19
N ALA A 420 -5.90 4.30 -7.23
CA ALA A 420 -5.86 4.74 -5.85
C ALA A 420 -5.83 3.53 -4.90
N ASP A 421 -5.18 3.74 -3.76
CA ASP A 421 -5.12 2.76 -2.69
C ASP A 421 -6.30 2.99 -1.73
N PHE A 422 -6.80 1.92 -1.12
CA PHE A 422 -7.79 2.00 -0.05
C PHE A 422 -7.62 0.85 0.94
N VAL A 423 -8.11 1.03 2.16
CA VAL A 423 -8.04 0.00 3.20
C VAL A 423 -9.45 -0.45 3.53
N SER A 424 -9.82 -1.63 3.05
CA SER A 424 -11.12 -2.24 3.34
C SER A 424 -11.16 -2.91 4.73
N PRO A 425 -12.33 -2.96 5.40
CA PRO A 425 -12.58 -3.76 6.59
C PRO A 425 -12.11 -5.22 6.48
N GLU A 426 -12.27 -5.78 5.29
CA GLU A 426 -12.02 -7.16 4.94
C GLU A 426 -10.53 -7.53 5.01
N ASN A 427 -9.63 -6.58 4.70
CA ASN A 427 -8.20 -6.85 4.57
C ASN A 427 -7.33 -6.22 5.67
N ILE A 428 -7.91 -5.74 6.79
CA ILE A 428 -7.13 -5.18 7.92
C ILE A 428 -6.02 -6.14 8.39
N SER A 429 -6.35 -7.42 8.59
CA SER A 429 -5.41 -8.43 9.07
C SER A 429 -4.32 -8.72 8.04
N VAL A 430 -4.65 -8.66 6.75
CA VAL A 430 -3.72 -8.85 5.64
C VAL A 430 -2.75 -7.67 5.56
N CYS A 431 -3.25 -6.43 5.64
CA CYS A 431 -2.43 -5.23 5.69
C CYS A 431 -1.46 -5.24 6.89
N GLU A 432 -1.92 -5.71 8.05
CA GLU A 432 -1.07 -5.87 9.24
C GLU A 432 0.00 -6.95 9.06
N GLY A 433 -0.34 -8.10 8.46
CA GLY A 433 0.63 -9.15 8.13
C GLY A 433 1.71 -8.65 7.17
N LEU A 434 1.31 -7.98 6.09
CA LEU A 434 2.24 -7.36 5.14
C LEU A 434 3.14 -6.37 5.87
N ARG A 435 2.60 -5.46 6.68
CA ARG A 435 3.41 -4.52 7.47
C ARG A 435 4.51 -5.22 8.28
N GLN A 436 4.23 -6.39 8.87
CA GLN A 436 5.21 -7.18 9.60
C GLN A 436 6.29 -7.79 8.68
N GLU A 437 5.93 -8.24 7.48
CA GLU A 437 6.87 -8.71 6.45
C GLU A 437 7.79 -7.57 5.99
N PHE A 438 7.23 -6.42 5.59
CA PHE A 438 7.99 -5.23 5.18
C PHE A 438 8.97 -4.78 6.27
N ARG A 439 8.54 -4.82 7.53
CA ARG A 439 9.39 -4.54 8.68
C ARG A 439 10.57 -5.50 8.78
N ALA A 440 10.34 -6.81 8.59
CA ALA A 440 11.41 -7.81 8.63
C ALA A 440 12.44 -7.55 7.50
N LEU A 441 12.00 -7.12 6.32
CA LEU A 441 12.87 -6.74 5.22
C LEU A 441 13.72 -5.51 5.55
N ASN A 442 13.10 -4.48 6.13
CA ASN A 442 13.78 -3.23 6.51
C ASN A 442 14.93 -3.43 7.49
N MET A 443 14.92 -4.54 8.25
CA MET A 443 16.03 -4.90 9.15
C MET A 443 17.31 -5.30 8.40
N HIS A 444 17.18 -5.82 7.19
CA HIS A 444 18.33 -6.24 6.37
C HIS A 444 18.66 -5.21 5.29
N GLU A 445 17.64 -4.61 4.70
CA GLU A 445 17.78 -3.57 3.69
C GLU A 445 16.76 -2.45 3.92
N SER A 446 17.27 -1.26 4.22
CA SER A 446 16.58 0.03 4.22
C SER A 446 15.69 0.30 3.00
N TRP A 447 14.50 -0.30 2.93
CA TRP A 447 13.73 -0.35 1.70
C TRP A 447 12.62 0.71 1.64
N LYS A 448 11.61 0.65 2.52
CA LYS A 448 10.47 1.59 2.51
C LYS A 448 9.97 1.92 3.92
N GLU A 449 9.63 3.18 4.16
CA GLU A 449 8.87 3.60 5.34
C GLU A 449 7.47 2.94 5.33
N ASP A 450 6.88 2.75 6.52
CA ASP A 450 5.55 2.12 6.69
C ASP A 450 4.41 3.01 6.12
N ALA A 451 4.19 3.05 4.81
CA ALA A 451 3.29 4.03 4.22
C ALA A 451 1.84 3.99 4.76
N LEU A 452 1.36 2.83 5.23
CA LEU A 452 -0.02 2.65 5.68
C LEU A 452 -0.30 3.14 7.10
N GLN A 453 0.60 2.97 8.07
CA GLN A 453 0.31 3.36 9.46
C GLN A 453 -0.95 2.68 10.04
N ILE A 454 -1.17 1.40 9.77
CA ILE A 454 -2.44 0.70 10.07
C ILE A 454 -2.86 0.84 11.54
N SER A 455 -1.94 0.79 12.51
CA SER A 455 -2.28 0.99 13.93
C SER A 455 -2.82 2.40 14.22
N THR A 456 -2.23 3.42 13.61
CA THR A 456 -2.67 4.81 13.69
C THR A 456 -4.03 4.97 13.01
N MET A 457 -4.23 4.35 11.83
CA MET A 457 -5.53 4.35 11.15
C MET A 457 -6.62 3.75 12.03
N MET A 458 -6.40 2.58 12.63
CA MET A 458 -7.37 1.94 13.52
C MET A 458 -7.69 2.81 14.73
N TRP A 459 -6.68 3.48 15.31
CA TRP A 459 -6.90 4.46 16.38
C TRP A 459 -7.81 5.60 15.94
N HIS A 460 -7.55 6.20 14.77
CA HIS A 460 -8.40 7.28 14.26
C HIS A 460 -9.83 6.79 13.94
N ALA A 461 -9.98 5.58 13.38
CA ALA A 461 -11.28 4.95 13.18
C ALA A 461 -12.05 4.81 14.50
N TRP A 462 -11.41 4.32 15.57
CA TRP A 462 -12.03 4.24 16.88
C TRP A 462 -12.46 5.62 17.41
N MET A 463 -11.57 6.61 17.34
CA MET A 463 -11.82 7.96 17.87
C MET A 463 -12.91 8.70 17.10
N ALA A 464 -12.95 8.57 15.77
CA ALA A 464 -13.95 9.21 14.92
C ALA A 464 -15.37 8.65 15.15
N LEU A 465 -15.48 7.44 15.69
CA LEU A 465 -16.76 6.74 15.91
C LEU A 465 -17.30 6.86 17.34
N GLN A 466 -16.59 7.56 18.24
CA GLN A 466 -17.04 7.71 19.63
C GLN A 466 -18.41 8.37 19.74
#